data_AF-A0A0B7J573-F1
#
_entry.id   AF-A0A0B7J573-F1
#
_cell.length_a   1.000
_cell.length_b   1.000
_cell.length_c   1.000
_cell.angle_alpha   90.00
_cell.angle_beta   90.00
_cell.angle_gamma   90.00
#
_symmetry.space_group_name_H-M   'P 1'
#
loop_
_entity.id
_entity.type
_entity.pdbx_description
1 polymer ?
#
loop_
_entity_poly.entity_id
_entity_poly.type
_entity_poly.pdbx_seq_one_letter_code
_entity_poly.pdbx_strand_id
1 'polypeptide(L)'
;MATGEGGDILIIDDPHNPTQIHSYKIRKKVIDWFEQTFVSRLNNRNKGAIVLVMQRLHTDDLSGYLLNNSNSWHDLKIPAISIQDYSFKLMNKEYHYLSGEVLDSYKEPPDCLAKLEQEIGSYNYNAQYLQEPIAIGSSLLNMEEDISFYENLPSRFGYFVQSWDTAIKISEDSDYSVCTI
;
A
#
# COMPACT_ATOMS: atom_id res chain seq x y z
N MET A 1 -1.24 9.50 25.89
CA MET A 1 -0.47 10.73 26.15
C MET A 1 0.93 10.27 26.54
N ALA A 2 1.95 10.58 25.75
CA ALA A 2 3.33 10.23 26.10
C ALA A 2 3.97 11.41 26.85
N THR A 3 4.07 11.29 28.17
CA THR A 3 4.92 12.12 29.03
C THR A 3 6.34 11.56 28.95
N GLY A 4 7.19 12.17 28.14
CA GLY A 4 8.60 11.82 28.01
C GLY A 4 9.40 13.09 27.78
N GLU A 5 10.55 13.21 28.46
CA GLU A 5 11.51 14.29 28.23
C GLU A 5 12.02 14.27 26.79
N GLY A 6 12.48 15.42 26.29
CA GLY A 6 13.00 15.54 24.93
C GLY A 6 14.21 14.62 24.69
N GLY A 7 14.50 14.33 23.42
CA GLY A 7 15.57 13.41 23.03
C GLY A 7 16.40 13.94 21.85
N ASP A 8 17.62 13.43 21.71
CA ASP A 8 18.46 13.67 20.53
C ASP A 8 18.12 12.72 19.37
N ILE A 9 17.60 11.53 19.68
CA ILE A 9 17.08 10.58 18.70
C ILE A 9 15.67 10.19 19.13
N LEU A 10 14.71 10.36 18.22
CA LEU A 10 13.33 9.94 18.44
C LEU A 10 13.00 8.79 17.50
N ILE A 11 12.42 7.73 18.03
CA ILE A 11 12.01 6.55 17.25
C ILE A 11 10.50 6.43 17.32
N ILE A 12 9.87 6.25 16.15
CA ILE A 12 8.46 5.93 16.00
C ILE A 12 8.38 4.52 15.44
N ASP A 13 7.61 3.68 16.12
CA ASP A 13 7.37 2.29 15.75
C ASP A 13 5.87 2.12 15.47
N ASP A 14 5.52 1.73 14.24
CA ASP A 14 4.16 1.43 13.76
C ASP A 14 3.07 2.38 14.29
N PRO A 15 3.08 3.67 13.88
CA PRO A 15 2.19 4.68 14.45
C PRO A 15 0.72 4.54 14.01
N HIS A 16 0.44 3.69 13.02
CA HIS A 16 -0.89 3.44 12.48
C HIS A 16 -1.38 2.04 12.83
N ASN A 17 -2.67 1.94 13.15
CA ASN A 17 -3.33 0.64 13.25
C ASN A 17 -3.83 0.21 11.86
N PRO A 18 -3.38 -0.93 11.31
CA PRO A 18 -3.81 -1.43 10.00
C PRO A 18 -5.33 -1.52 9.85
N THR A 19 -6.05 -1.95 10.88
CA THR A 19 -7.52 -2.10 10.85
C THR A 19 -8.28 -0.78 10.70
N GLN A 20 -7.62 0.35 11.01
CA GLN A 20 -8.22 1.68 10.99
C GLN A 20 -7.61 2.57 9.90
N ILE A 21 -6.68 2.05 9.09
CA ILE A 21 -5.89 2.87 8.18
C ILE A 21 -6.75 3.60 7.15
N HIS A 22 -7.88 3.02 6.73
CA HIS A 22 -8.78 3.67 5.76
C HIS A 22 -9.53 4.88 6.31
N SER A 23 -9.57 5.07 7.63
CA SER A 23 -10.17 6.26 8.24
C SER A 23 -9.26 7.47 8.10
N TYR A 24 -9.65 8.42 7.25
CA TYR A 24 -8.95 9.71 7.12
C TYR A 24 -8.76 10.38 8.48
N LYS A 25 -9.78 10.37 9.33
CA LYS A 25 -9.73 10.98 10.67
C LYS A 25 -8.64 10.35 11.56
N ILE A 26 -8.49 9.03 11.51
CA ILE A 26 -7.45 8.32 12.28
C ILE A 26 -6.07 8.63 11.71
N ARG A 27 -5.89 8.56 10.39
CA ARG A 27 -4.61 8.92 9.75
C ARG A 27 -4.19 10.35 10.09
N LYS A 28 -5.13 11.29 9.94
CA LYS A 28 -4.92 12.71 10.22
C LYS A 28 -4.54 12.94 11.69
N LYS A 29 -5.16 12.23 12.64
CA LYS A 29 -4.81 12.32 14.05
C LYS A 29 -3.35 11.89 14.33
N VAL A 30 -2.86 10.85 13.66
CA VAL A 30 -1.44 10.42 13.80
C VAL A 30 -0.50 11.46 13.20
N ILE A 31 -0.84 12.01 12.03
CA ILE A 31 -0.07 13.09 11.39
C ILE A 31 -0.04 14.34 12.28
N ASP A 32 -1.20 14.78 12.79
CA ASP A 32 -1.29 15.95 13.66
C ASP A 32 -0.51 15.74 14.96
N TRP A 33 -0.55 14.53 15.53
CA TRP A 33 0.27 14.17 16.68
C TRP A 33 1.77 14.27 16.34
N PHE A 34 2.19 13.77 15.17
CA PHE A 34 3.57 13.86 14.74
C PHE A 34 4.02 15.33 14.65
N GLU A 35 3.29 16.16 13.91
CA GLU A 35 3.65 17.56 13.64
C GLU A 35 3.63 18.42 14.90
N GLN A 36 2.55 18.35 15.67
CA GLN A 36 2.29 19.28 16.77
C GLN A 36 3.01 18.84 18.06
N THR A 37 3.21 17.53 18.23
CA THR A 37 3.62 16.97 19.51
C THR A 37 4.94 16.22 19.39
N PHE A 38 5.09 15.28 18.45
CA PHE A 38 6.28 14.43 18.43
C PHE A 38 7.55 15.19 18.03
N VAL A 39 7.51 15.97 16.94
CA VAL A 39 8.68 16.70 16.42
C VAL A 39 9.24 17.72 17.42
N SER A 40 8.40 18.33 18.25
CA SER A 40 8.84 19.31 19.26
C SER A 40 9.66 18.70 20.40
N ARG A 41 9.68 17.37 20.54
CA ARG A 41 10.52 16.66 21.51
C ARG A 41 11.97 16.51 21.07
N LEU A 42 12.29 16.82 19.81
CA LEU A 42 13.66 16.73 19.32
C LEU A 42 14.45 17.92 19.86
N ASN A 43 15.42 17.66 20.75
CA ASN A 43 16.16 18.70 21.48
C ASN A 43 16.92 19.64 20.53
N ASN A 44 17.56 19.07 19.50
CA ASN A 44 18.33 19.82 18.52
C ASN A 44 18.03 19.31 17.10
N ARG A 45 17.34 20.13 16.30
CA ARG A 45 16.97 19.76 14.92
C ARG A 45 18.16 19.61 13.96
N ASN A 46 19.31 20.21 14.26
CA ASN A 46 20.49 20.17 13.40
C ASN A 46 21.41 18.98 13.72
N LYS A 47 21.27 18.39 14.91
CA LYS A 47 22.15 17.28 15.38
C LYS A 47 21.39 16.02 15.72
N GLY A 48 20.10 16.14 15.98
CA GLY A 48 19.24 15.02 16.31
C GLY A 48 18.65 14.35 15.08
N ALA A 49 18.05 13.19 15.28
CA ALA A 49 17.43 12.39 14.24
C ALA A 49 16.04 11.91 14.64
N ILE A 50 15.16 11.73 13.66
CA ILE A 50 13.90 11.03 13.83
C ILE A 50 13.95 9.80 12.93
N VAL A 51 13.66 8.64 13.50
CA VAL A 51 13.59 7.37 12.78
C VAL A 51 12.14 6.89 12.85
N LEU A 52 11.52 6.72 11.68
CA LEU A 52 10.22 6.09 11.55
C LEU A 52 10.42 4.68 11.02
N VAL A 53 9.98 3.69 11.79
CA VAL A 53 9.93 2.29 11.39
C VAL A 53 8.47 1.90 11.31
N MET A 54 8.02 1.56 10.12
CA MET A 54 6.69 0.99 9.90
C MET A 54 6.63 0.28 8.55
N GLN A 55 5.68 -0.64 8.43
CA GLN A 55 5.21 -1.09 7.12
C GLN A 55 4.25 -0.06 6.50
N ARG A 56 4.28 0.09 5.18
CA ARG A 56 3.29 0.92 4.49
C ARG A 56 1.90 0.30 4.59
N LEU A 57 0.89 1.15 4.78
CA LEU A 57 -0.50 0.73 4.96
C LEU A 57 -1.47 1.51 4.06
N HIS A 58 -1.11 2.72 3.64
CA HIS A 58 -1.94 3.58 2.79
C HIS A 58 -1.06 4.62 2.08
N THR A 59 -1.51 5.14 0.93
CA THR A 59 -0.75 6.19 0.20
C THR A 59 -0.50 7.42 1.08
N ASP A 60 -1.51 7.81 1.86
CA ASP A 60 -1.48 8.91 2.84
C ASP A 60 -1.22 8.45 4.29
N ASP A 61 -0.51 7.33 4.52
CA ASP A 61 0.00 7.01 5.85
C ASP A 61 1.09 8.01 6.30
N LEU A 62 1.69 7.82 7.48
CA LEU A 62 2.65 8.80 8.01
C LEU A 62 3.88 8.89 7.10
N SER A 63 4.42 7.76 6.63
CA SER A 63 5.54 7.74 5.70
C SER A 63 5.19 8.45 4.39
N GLY A 64 4.04 8.14 3.79
CA GLY A 64 3.57 8.81 2.57
C GLY A 64 3.41 10.32 2.75
N TYR A 65 2.84 10.74 3.88
CA TYR A 65 2.76 12.16 4.22
C TYR A 65 4.15 12.81 4.33
N LEU A 66 5.09 12.20 5.04
CA LEU A 66 6.42 12.76 5.27
C LEU A 66 7.24 12.89 3.99
N LEU A 67 7.21 11.86 3.14
CA LEU A 67 7.92 11.84 1.86
C LEU A 67 7.33 12.85 0.86
N ASN A 68 6.00 13.04 0.86
CA ASN A 68 5.35 13.99 -0.04
C ASN A 68 5.53 15.46 0.38
N ASN A 69 5.74 15.75 1.67
CA ASN A 69 5.81 17.11 2.19
C ASN A 69 7.25 17.60 2.45
N SER A 70 8.27 16.73 2.33
CA SER A 70 9.65 17.12 2.60
C SER A 70 10.67 16.20 1.91
N ASN A 71 11.69 16.79 1.33
CA ASN A 71 12.84 16.08 0.75
C ASN A 71 13.94 15.75 1.79
N SER A 72 13.72 16.07 3.06
CA SER A 72 14.71 15.86 4.13
C SER A 72 14.71 14.43 4.70
N TRP A 73 13.76 13.60 4.28
CA TRP A 73 13.66 12.21 4.72
C TRP A 73 14.48 11.30 3.81
N HIS A 74 15.24 10.41 4.43
CA HIS A 74 15.87 9.30 3.74
C HIS A 74 14.94 8.11 3.82
N ASP A 75 14.44 7.66 2.66
CA ASP A 75 13.60 6.48 2.55
C ASP A 75 14.43 5.21 2.40
N LEU A 76 14.11 4.18 3.19
CA LEU A 76 14.67 2.84 3.06
C LEU A 76 13.51 1.85 2.98
N LYS A 77 13.18 1.48 1.74
CA LYS A 77 12.11 0.54 1.43
C LYS A 77 12.68 -0.86 1.20
N ILE A 78 12.21 -1.84 1.98
CA ILE A 78 12.65 -3.23 1.89
C ILE A 78 11.41 -4.11 1.67
N PRO A 79 11.07 -4.45 0.40
CA PRO A 79 9.92 -5.30 0.12
C PRO A 79 10.26 -6.79 0.34
N ALA A 80 9.22 -7.60 0.58
CA ALA A 80 9.35 -9.05 0.68
C ALA A 80 9.80 -9.69 -0.65
N ILE A 81 9.35 -9.13 -1.77
CA ILE A 81 9.81 -9.45 -3.13
C ILE A 81 10.24 -8.17 -3.81
N SER A 82 11.44 -8.17 -4.36
CA SER A 82 11.97 -7.00 -5.09
C SER A 82 11.23 -6.83 -6.41
N ILE A 83 10.44 -5.76 -6.55
CA ILE A 83 9.75 -5.44 -7.82
C ILE A 83 10.69 -4.89 -8.89
N GLN A 84 11.84 -4.39 -8.49
CA GLN A 84 12.90 -3.84 -9.35
C GLN A 84 14.25 -4.11 -8.70
N ASP A 85 15.34 -3.79 -9.39
CA ASP A 85 16.66 -3.87 -8.81
C ASP A 85 16.81 -2.82 -7.69
N TYR A 86 17.13 -3.28 -6.49
CA TYR A 86 17.39 -2.45 -5.32
C TYR A 86 18.86 -2.55 -4.92
N SER A 87 19.43 -1.41 -4.53
CA SER A 87 20.76 -1.37 -3.93
C SER A 87 20.75 -0.37 -2.78
N PHE A 88 21.11 -0.82 -1.59
CA PHE A 88 21.21 0.06 -0.44
C PHE A 88 22.46 -0.25 0.39
N LYS A 89 23.08 0.82 0.88
CA LYS A 89 24.27 0.77 1.70
C LYS A 89 23.89 0.97 3.16
N LEU A 90 24.14 -0.05 3.98
CA LEU A 90 23.98 0.02 5.42
C LEU A 90 25.35 -0.06 6.08
N MET A 91 25.80 1.05 6.67
CA MET A 91 27.13 1.20 7.25
C MET A 91 28.23 0.82 6.23
N ASN A 92 28.90 -0.30 6.45
CA ASN A 92 30.01 -0.80 5.64
C ASN A 92 29.61 -1.95 4.70
N LYS A 93 28.31 -2.25 4.61
CA LYS A 93 27.77 -3.31 3.75
C LYS A 93 26.89 -2.71 2.69
N GLU A 94 26.94 -3.31 1.51
CA GLU A 94 26.05 -3.02 0.41
C GLU A 94 25.18 -4.25 0.17
N TYR A 95 23.88 -4.01 0.02
CA TYR A 95 22.89 -5.03 -0.26
C TYR A 95 22.36 -4.77 -1.66
N HIS A 96 22.34 -5.81 -2.47
CA HIS A 96 21.79 -5.79 -3.81
C HIS A 96 20.71 -6.86 -3.90
N TYR A 97 19.56 -6.48 -4.44
CA TYR A 97 18.48 -7.39 -4.75
C TYR A 97 18.08 -7.14 -6.19
N LEU A 98 18.01 -8.21 -6.99
CA LEU A 98 17.48 -8.16 -8.35
C LEU A 98 15.96 -8.23 -8.33
N SER A 99 15.33 -7.70 -9.37
CA SER A 99 13.89 -7.89 -9.58
C SER A 99 13.51 -9.38 -9.52
N GLY A 100 12.47 -9.70 -8.74
CA GLY A 100 11.98 -11.04 -8.44
C GLY A 100 12.64 -11.74 -7.25
N GLU A 101 13.71 -11.20 -6.67
CA GLU A 101 14.37 -11.82 -5.51
C GLU A 101 13.55 -11.63 -4.23
N VAL A 102 13.41 -12.73 -3.48
CA VAL A 102 12.75 -12.76 -2.18
C VAL A 102 13.74 -12.36 -1.09
N LEU A 103 13.31 -11.48 -0.18
CA LEU A 103 14.15 -10.95 0.89
C LEU A 103 14.63 -12.04 1.86
N ASP A 104 13.73 -12.91 2.33
CA ASP A 104 14.04 -14.02 3.23
C ASP A 104 13.35 -15.30 2.73
N SER A 105 13.94 -15.90 1.69
CA SER A 105 13.40 -17.10 1.06
C SER A 105 13.34 -18.32 1.99
N TYR A 106 14.02 -18.29 3.13
CA TYR A 106 13.99 -19.36 4.13
C TYR A 106 12.74 -19.25 5.01
N LYS A 107 12.37 -18.03 5.43
CA LYS A 107 11.15 -17.81 6.24
C LYS A 107 9.89 -17.72 5.39
N GLU A 108 9.97 -17.03 4.26
CA GLU A 108 8.84 -16.69 3.40
C GLU A 108 9.14 -17.10 1.96
N PRO A 109 9.12 -18.41 1.64
CA PRO A 109 9.37 -18.86 0.28
C PRO A 109 8.31 -18.33 -0.70
N PRO A 110 8.60 -18.24 -2.01
CA PRO A 110 7.69 -17.66 -3.01
C PRO A 110 6.26 -18.22 -2.96
N ASP A 111 6.09 -19.53 -2.82
CA ASP A 111 4.78 -20.18 -2.74
C ASP A 111 3.98 -19.75 -1.49
N CYS A 112 4.68 -19.41 -0.39
CA CYS A 112 4.06 -18.89 0.82
C CYS A 112 3.57 -17.46 0.62
N LEU A 113 4.39 -16.61 -0.03
CA LEU A 113 4.03 -15.23 -0.35
C LEU A 113 2.84 -15.18 -1.33
N ALA A 114 2.81 -16.07 -2.32
CA ALA A 114 1.68 -16.19 -3.24
C ALA A 114 0.37 -16.58 -2.53
N LYS A 115 0.42 -17.53 -1.58
CA LYS A 115 -0.76 -17.90 -0.77
C LYS A 115 -1.20 -16.75 0.13
N LEU A 116 -0.24 -16.07 0.74
CA LEU A 116 -0.50 -14.94 1.60
C LEU A 116 -1.20 -13.80 0.86
N GLU A 117 -0.78 -13.50 -0.37
CA GLU A 117 -1.48 -12.54 -1.22
C GLU A 117 -2.95 -12.94 -1.45
N GLN A 118 -3.23 -14.21 -1.72
CA GLN A 118 -4.59 -14.71 -1.87
C GLN A 118 -5.43 -14.58 -0.58
N GLU A 119 -4.81 -14.71 0.59
CA GLU A 119 -5.47 -14.63 1.89
C GLU A 119 -5.79 -13.20 2.32
N ILE A 120 -4.83 -12.27 2.18
CA ILE A 120 -4.99 -10.88 2.65
C ILE A 120 -5.49 -9.93 1.55
N GLY A 121 -5.47 -10.38 0.29
CA GLY A 121 -5.83 -9.62 -0.90
C GLY A 121 -4.71 -8.71 -1.40
N SER A 122 -4.64 -8.53 -2.72
CA SER A 122 -3.58 -7.77 -3.39
C SER A 122 -3.43 -6.33 -2.87
N TYR A 123 -4.51 -5.69 -2.43
CA TYR A 123 -4.42 -4.34 -1.83
C TYR A 123 -3.53 -4.31 -0.58
N ASN A 124 -3.79 -5.20 0.38
CA ASN A 124 -3.02 -5.28 1.63
C ASN A 124 -1.62 -5.81 1.37
N TYR A 125 -1.48 -6.77 0.44
CA TYR A 125 -0.19 -7.33 0.05
C TYR A 125 0.73 -6.27 -0.58
N ASN A 126 0.23 -5.49 -1.53
CA ASN A 126 0.98 -4.40 -2.14
C ASN A 126 1.45 -3.37 -1.09
N ALA A 127 0.56 -2.97 -0.18
CA ALA A 127 0.93 -2.05 0.88
C ALA A 127 1.95 -2.64 1.88
N GLN A 128 1.67 -3.80 2.48
CA GLN A 128 2.43 -4.32 3.61
C GLN A 128 3.66 -5.14 3.22
N TYR A 129 3.63 -5.85 2.09
CA TYR A 129 4.72 -6.74 1.68
C TYR A 129 5.56 -6.12 0.57
N LEU A 130 4.95 -5.42 -0.39
CA LEU A 130 5.69 -4.74 -1.46
C LEU A 130 6.06 -3.29 -1.10
N GLN A 131 5.52 -2.76 0.01
CA GLN A 131 5.72 -1.38 0.47
C GLN A 131 5.23 -0.34 -0.56
N GLU A 132 4.24 -0.70 -1.37
CA GLU A 132 3.65 0.09 -2.46
C GLU A 132 2.12 0.18 -2.30
N PRO A 133 1.60 1.02 -1.40
CA PRO A 133 0.16 1.18 -1.25
C PRO A 133 -0.50 1.70 -2.53
N ILE A 134 -1.59 1.05 -2.92
CA ILE A 134 -2.40 1.44 -4.07
C ILE A 134 -3.45 2.48 -3.63
N ALA A 135 -3.65 3.52 -4.43
CA ALA A 135 -4.65 4.54 -4.14
C ALA A 135 -6.07 3.93 -4.24
N ILE A 136 -6.92 4.19 -3.24
CA ILE A 136 -8.31 3.72 -3.30
C ILE A 136 -9.01 4.43 -4.47
N GLY A 137 -9.34 3.67 -5.51
CA GLY A 137 -9.94 4.19 -6.75
C GLY A 137 -9.09 4.01 -8.00
N SER A 138 -7.83 3.56 -7.90
CA SER A 138 -7.14 2.97 -9.05
C SER A 138 -7.72 1.57 -9.27
N SER A 139 -8.45 1.44 -10.39
CA SER A 139 -9.21 0.29 -10.90
C SER A 139 -8.98 -1.07 -10.24
N LEU A 140 -10.09 -1.74 -9.87
CA LEU A 140 -10.12 -3.18 -9.51
C LEU A 140 -9.70 -4.10 -10.66
N LEU A 141 -9.64 -3.56 -11.89
CA LEU A 141 -9.24 -4.26 -13.10
C LEU A 141 -7.98 -3.62 -13.66
N ASN A 142 -6.94 -4.41 -13.84
CA ASN A 142 -5.82 -4.05 -14.68
C ASN A 142 -6.26 -4.12 -16.14
N MET A 143 -6.28 -2.98 -16.84
CA MET A 143 -6.75 -2.92 -18.24
C MET A 143 -5.90 -3.77 -19.19
N GLU A 144 -4.63 -4.02 -18.88
CA GLU A 144 -3.73 -4.79 -19.73
C GLU A 144 -3.79 -6.29 -19.46
N GLU A 145 -4.02 -6.68 -18.19
CA GLU A 145 -4.01 -8.08 -17.76
C GLU A 145 -5.40 -8.71 -17.69
N ASP A 146 -6.41 -7.96 -17.23
CA ASP A 146 -7.76 -8.47 -16.97
C ASP A 146 -8.71 -8.29 -18.15
N ILE A 147 -8.39 -7.39 -19.09
CA ILE A 147 -9.29 -7.03 -20.20
C ILE A 147 -8.58 -7.23 -21.54
N SER A 148 -9.07 -8.18 -22.32
CA SER A 148 -8.60 -8.42 -23.69
C SER A 148 -9.60 -7.86 -24.72
N PHE A 149 -9.10 -7.07 -25.67
CA PHE A 149 -9.88 -6.58 -26.81
C PHE A 149 -9.63 -7.45 -28.04
N TYR A 150 -10.71 -7.80 -28.74
CA TYR A 150 -10.65 -8.58 -29.97
C TYR A 150 -11.41 -7.85 -31.08
N GLU A 151 -10.76 -7.65 -32.24
CA GLU A 151 -11.41 -7.04 -33.42
C GLU A 151 -12.35 -8.02 -34.13
N ASN A 152 -12.03 -9.31 -34.07
CA ASN A 152 -12.78 -10.37 -34.74
C ASN A 152 -13.40 -11.31 -33.73
N LEU A 153 -14.71 -11.55 -33.86
CA LEU A 153 -15.40 -12.56 -33.06
C LEU A 153 -14.94 -13.97 -33.49
N PRO A 154 -14.77 -14.91 -32.53
CA PRO A 154 -14.48 -16.30 -32.87
C PRO A 154 -15.63 -16.91 -33.67
N SER A 155 -15.33 -17.83 -34.58
CA SER A 155 -16.31 -18.48 -35.46
C SER A 155 -17.29 -19.40 -34.73
N ARG A 156 -17.00 -19.73 -33.46
CA ARG A 156 -17.79 -20.60 -32.59
C ARG A 156 -17.55 -20.24 -31.14
N PHE A 157 -18.62 -20.19 -30.35
CA PHE A 157 -18.57 -20.10 -28.90
C PHE A 157 -18.84 -21.47 -28.26
N GLY A 158 -18.13 -21.80 -27.18
CA GLY A 158 -18.36 -23.03 -26.41
C GLY A 158 -19.57 -22.95 -25.48
N TYR A 159 -19.89 -21.75 -25.03
CA TYR A 159 -21.01 -21.41 -24.15
C TYR A 159 -21.36 -19.92 -24.35
N PHE A 160 -22.61 -19.56 -24.05
CA PHE A 160 -23.06 -18.18 -23.95
C PHE A 160 -23.41 -17.91 -22.50
N VAL A 161 -22.91 -16.82 -21.93
CA VAL A 161 -23.23 -16.39 -20.56
C VAL A 161 -24.06 -15.13 -20.67
N GLN A 162 -25.19 -15.11 -19.97
CA GLN A 162 -26.02 -13.93 -19.86
C GLN A 162 -25.92 -13.35 -18.46
N SER A 163 -25.59 -12.06 -18.36
CA SER A 163 -25.71 -11.31 -17.13
C SER A 163 -26.89 -10.37 -17.22
N TRP A 164 -27.78 -10.46 -16.24
CA TRP A 164 -28.99 -9.66 -16.14
C TRP A 164 -28.91 -8.78 -14.89
N ASP A 165 -28.94 -7.47 -15.09
CA ASP A 165 -29.20 -6.48 -14.04
C ASP A 165 -30.65 -6.07 -14.14
N THR A 166 -31.49 -6.59 -13.25
CA THR A 166 -32.95 -6.42 -13.34
C THR A 166 -33.44 -5.34 -12.40
N ALA A 167 -34.20 -4.39 -12.94
CA ALA A 167 -34.95 -3.42 -12.15
C ALA A 167 -36.18 -4.08 -11.51
N ILE A 168 -36.33 -3.89 -10.21
CA ILE A 168 -37.39 -4.52 -9.40
C ILE A 168 -38.65 -3.64 -9.30
N LYS A 169 -38.54 -2.34 -9.57
CA LYS A 169 -39.64 -1.35 -9.42
C LYS A 169 -40.21 -0.93 -10.78
N ILE A 170 -41.51 -0.64 -10.78
CA ILE A 170 -42.33 -0.34 -11.95
C ILE A 170 -42.84 1.12 -11.88
N SER A 171 -41.95 2.09 -11.66
CA SER A 171 -42.27 3.52 -11.78
C SER A 171 -41.67 4.10 -13.06
N GLU A 172 -42.25 5.17 -13.61
CA GLU A 172 -41.74 5.82 -14.83
C GLU A 172 -40.30 6.35 -14.67
N ASP A 173 -39.87 6.61 -13.43
CA ASP A 173 -38.49 6.98 -13.07
C ASP A 173 -37.61 5.79 -12.59
N SER A 174 -38.04 4.54 -12.79
CA SER A 174 -37.25 3.36 -12.39
C SER A 174 -36.12 3.06 -13.38
N ASP A 175 -35.00 2.52 -12.88
CA ASP A 175 -33.87 2.06 -13.70
C ASP A 175 -34.31 0.99 -14.72
N TYR A 176 -33.61 0.90 -15.85
CA TYR A 176 -33.88 -0.14 -16.84
C TYR A 176 -33.34 -1.50 -16.38
N SER A 177 -34.01 -2.59 -16.76
CA SER A 177 -33.38 -3.91 -16.71
C SER A 177 -32.45 -4.07 -17.91
N VAL A 178 -31.19 -4.44 -17.68
CA VAL A 178 -30.15 -4.58 -18.71
C VAL A 178 -29.70 -6.04 -18.80
N CYS A 179 -29.55 -6.54 -20.02
CA CYS A 179 -28.96 -7.84 -20.30
C CYS A 179 -27.68 -7.66 -21.14
N THR A 180 -26.63 -8.36 -20.77
CA THR A 180 -25.39 -8.51 -21.54
C THR A 180 -25.15 -9.98 -21.87
N ILE A 181 -24.75 -10.25 -23.11
CA ILE A 181 -24.46 -11.58 -23.72
C ILE A 181 -23.02 -11.61 -24.18
#